data_AF-A0A7G5H0W3-F1
#
_entry.id   AF-A0A7G5H0W3-F1
#
_cell.length_a   1.000
_cell.length_b   1.000
_cell.length_c   1.000
_cell.angle_alpha   90.00
_cell.angle_beta   90.00
_cell.angle_gamma   90.00
#
_symmetry.space_group_name_H-M   'P 1'
#
loop_
_entity.id
_entity.type
_entity.pdbx_description
1 polymer ?
#
loop_
_entity_poly.entity_id
_entity_poly.type
_entity_poly.pdbx_seq_one_letter_code
_entity_poly.pdbx_strand_id
1 'polypeptide(L)'
;MRPRLFSLSLMAIVSLTTSLACLAQKPSYDVTIVADGKPLDLSQGIPAHTRTLQLRAQLTQNSQQQYPQLKPTVLINKAILNLVRDTRRVSFVNWPSDESVASLFKQAQVGDRFLIQFEDVESQTKGGVVQKIDNSKIVQVTVKK
;
A
#
# COMPACT_ATOMS: atom_id res chain seq x y z
N MET A 1 -68.04 -9.15 42.16
CA MET A 1 -66.85 -9.92 41.73
C MET A 1 -66.90 -10.09 40.22
N ARG A 2 -65.99 -9.44 39.48
CA ARG A 2 -65.77 -9.60 38.04
C ARG A 2 -64.26 -9.63 37.80
N PRO A 3 -63.71 -10.56 37.01
CA PRO A 3 -62.27 -10.67 36.84
C PRO A 3 -61.74 -9.63 35.84
N ARG A 4 -60.58 -9.06 36.13
CA ARG A 4 -59.81 -8.20 35.22
C ARG A 4 -59.04 -9.08 34.24
N LEU A 5 -59.25 -8.87 32.94
CA LEU A 5 -58.42 -9.43 31.86
C LEU A 5 -57.12 -8.62 31.80
N PHE A 6 -56.00 -9.27 32.14
CA PHE A 6 -54.65 -8.75 31.90
C PHE A 6 -54.29 -9.01 30.42
N SER A 7 -54.15 -7.93 29.65
CA SER A 7 -53.60 -7.96 28.29
C SER A 7 -52.08 -7.90 28.38
N LEU A 8 -51.39 -9.01 28.11
CA LEU A 8 -49.93 -9.05 27.92
C LEU A 8 -49.60 -8.60 26.49
N SER A 9 -49.03 -7.40 26.35
CA SER A 9 -48.44 -6.96 25.08
C SER A 9 -47.03 -7.54 24.94
N LEU A 10 -46.85 -8.53 24.07
CA LEU A 10 -45.53 -9.01 23.65
C LEU A 10 -44.81 -7.93 22.83
N MET A 11 -43.75 -7.33 23.37
CA MET A 11 -42.78 -6.57 22.58
C MET A 11 -41.91 -7.54 21.78
N ALA A 12 -42.10 -7.59 20.47
CA ALA A 12 -41.18 -8.26 19.55
C ALA A 12 -39.90 -7.42 19.42
N ILE A 13 -38.83 -7.82 20.11
CA ILE A 13 -37.50 -7.28 19.90
C ILE A 13 -36.99 -7.83 18.58
N VAL A 14 -37.01 -7.00 17.53
CA VAL A 14 -36.33 -7.31 16.27
C VAL A 14 -34.84 -7.12 16.51
N SER A 15 -34.15 -8.23 16.82
CA SER A 15 -32.70 -8.27 16.83
C SER A 15 -32.18 -8.07 15.40
N LEU A 16 -31.80 -6.84 15.05
CA LEU A 16 -30.98 -6.56 13.88
C LEU A 16 -29.58 -7.15 14.14
N THR A 17 -29.40 -8.40 13.73
CA THR A 17 -28.07 -9.01 13.60
C THR A 17 -27.39 -8.40 12.38
N THR A 18 -26.60 -7.35 12.60
CA THR A 18 -25.73 -6.78 11.57
C THR A 18 -24.68 -7.81 11.17
N SER A 19 -24.91 -8.39 9.99
CA SER A 19 -23.97 -8.98 9.03
C SER A 19 -22.67 -9.61 9.59
N LEU A 20 -22.72 -10.94 9.67
CA LEU A 20 -21.74 -11.90 9.16
C LEU A 20 -20.34 -11.35 8.82
N ALA A 21 -19.38 -11.78 9.64
CA ALA A 21 -17.97 -12.01 9.35
C ALA A 21 -17.47 -11.51 7.98
N CYS A 22 -16.90 -10.31 7.98
CA CYS A 22 -15.90 -9.95 6.98
C CYS A 22 -14.74 -10.93 7.14
N LEU A 23 -14.62 -11.89 6.20
CA LEU A 23 -13.43 -12.74 6.09
C LEU A 23 -12.21 -11.84 6.24
N ALA A 24 -11.27 -12.24 7.08
CA ALA A 24 -10.09 -11.49 7.52
C ALA A 24 -9.11 -11.17 6.37
N GLN A 25 -9.58 -10.48 5.34
CA GLN A 25 -8.74 -9.87 4.33
C GLN A 25 -7.90 -8.80 5.01
N LYS A 26 -6.69 -8.61 4.49
CA LYS A 26 -5.80 -7.53 4.92
C LYS A 26 -6.03 -6.34 4.01
N PRO A 27 -5.89 -5.10 4.51
CA PRO A 27 -6.00 -3.91 3.66
C PRO A 27 -5.01 -3.99 2.51
N SER A 28 -5.46 -3.63 1.30
CA SER A 28 -4.61 -3.50 0.12
C SER A 28 -4.29 -2.03 -0.16
N TYR A 29 -3.18 -1.80 -0.85
CA TYR A 29 -2.68 -0.47 -1.19
C TYR A 29 -2.09 -0.42 -2.59
N ASP A 30 -2.10 0.76 -3.19
CA ASP A 30 -1.41 1.09 -4.44
C ASP A 30 -0.23 2.01 -4.18
N VAL A 31 0.76 1.91 -5.05
CA VAL A 31 2.00 2.68 -4.96
C VAL A 31 2.09 3.60 -6.18
N THR A 32 2.40 4.87 -5.92
CA THR A 32 2.84 5.83 -6.93
C THR A 32 4.34 6.05 -6.76
N ILE A 33 5.10 5.76 -7.81
CA ILE A 33 6.52 6.09 -7.89
C ILE A 33 6.63 7.46 -8.55
N VAL A 34 7.38 8.36 -7.94
CA VAL A 34 7.60 9.72 -8.45
C VAL A 34 9.08 9.88 -8.76
N ALA A 35 9.42 10.10 -10.02
CA ALA A 35 10.78 10.35 -10.48
C ALA A 35 10.93 11.82 -10.84
N ASP A 36 11.92 12.51 -10.28
CA ASP A 36 12.20 13.92 -10.56
C ASP A 36 10.95 14.83 -10.43
N GLY A 37 10.14 14.55 -9.40
CA GLY A 37 8.92 15.28 -9.08
C GLY A 37 7.69 14.91 -9.92
N LYS A 38 7.80 13.99 -10.88
CA LYS A 38 6.69 13.56 -11.74
C LYS A 38 6.26 12.11 -11.45
N PRO A 39 4.96 11.82 -11.34
CA PRO A 39 4.48 10.45 -11.28
C PRO A 39 4.96 9.65 -12.49
N LEU A 40 5.44 8.45 -12.23
CA LEU A 40 6.01 7.57 -13.23
C LEU A 40 4.91 6.70 -13.86
N ASP A 41 4.84 6.69 -15.19
CA ASP A 41 4.10 5.68 -15.92
C ASP A 41 5.00 4.45 -16.09
N LEU A 42 4.65 3.35 -15.42
CA LEU A 42 5.44 2.11 -15.44
C LEU A 42 5.56 1.51 -16.84
N SER A 43 4.59 1.76 -17.73
CA SER A 43 4.62 1.30 -19.12
C SER A 43 5.65 2.07 -19.95
N GLN A 44 5.84 3.35 -19.66
CA GLN A 44 6.83 4.21 -20.31
C GLN A 44 8.24 4.00 -19.75
N GLY A 45 8.35 3.38 -18.57
CA GLY A 45 9.64 3.14 -17.91
C GLY A 45 10.20 4.36 -17.20
N ILE A 46 11.45 4.25 -16.72
CA ILE A 46 12.15 5.30 -15.98
C ILE A 46 13.37 5.79 -16.76
N PRO A 47 13.59 7.10 -16.91
CA PRO A 47 14.78 7.61 -17.58
C PRO A 47 16.07 7.22 -16.86
N ALA A 48 17.11 6.87 -17.62
CA ALA A 48 18.42 6.51 -17.06
C ALA A 48 19.10 7.66 -16.27
N HIS A 49 18.70 8.90 -16.55
CA HIS A 49 19.26 10.10 -15.93
C HIS A 49 18.46 10.60 -14.72
N THR A 50 17.54 9.79 -14.18
CA THR A 50 16.75 10.16 -13.00
C THR A 50 17.64 10.42 -11.78
N ARG A 51 17.35 11.50 -11.06
CA ARG A 51 18.16 11.95 -9.90
C ARG A 51 17.48 11.66 -8.58
N THR A 52 16.15 11.77 -8.56
CA THR A 52 15.35 11.62 -7.35
C THR A 52 14.23 10.63 -7.57
N LEU A 53 13.95 9.84 -6.54
CA LEU A 53 12.87 8.87 -6.55
C LEU A 53 12.14 8.93 -5.20
N GLN A 54 10.83 9.09 -5.25
CA GLN A 54 9.95 9.08 -4.09
C GLN A 54 8.92 7.96 -4.23
N LEU A 55 8.63 7.29 -3.13
CA LEU A 55 7.62 6.25 -3.04
C LEU A 55 6.44 6.79 -2.23
N ARG A 56 5.24 6.74 -2.79
CA ARG A 56 4.00 7.12 -2.12
C ARG A 56 3.02 5.96 -2.17
N ALA A 57 2.29 5.71 -1.09
CA ALA A 57 1.27 4.67 -1.08
C ALA A 57 -0.06 5.17 -0.53
N GLN A 58 -1.15 4.60 -1.04
CA GLN A 58 -2.51 4.86 -0.59
C GLN A 58 -3.30 3.55 -0.57
N LEU A 59 -4.24 3.42 0.36
CA LEU A 59 -5.19 2.31 0.36
C LEU A 59 -5.99 2.31 -0.94
N THR A 60 -6.26 1.12 -1.49
CA THR A 60 -7.15 0.98 -2.65
C THR A 60 -8.55 1.44 -2.29
N GLN A 61 -9.36 1.81 -3.29
CA GLN A 61 -10.76 2.21 -3.05
C GLN A 61 -11.55 1.14 -2.28
N ASN A 62 -11.40 -0.13 -2.64
CA ASN A 62 -12.06 -1.24 -1.96
C ASN A 62 -11.60 -1.36 -0.50
N SER A 63 -10.30 -1.23 -0.25
CA SER A 63 -9.72 -1.25 1.09
C SER A 63 -10.25 -0.07 1.94
N GLN A 64 -10.37 1.12 1.37
CA GLN A 64 -10.94 2.28 2.08
C GLN A 64 -12.41 2.06 2.48
N GLN A 65 -13.19 1.37 1.65
CA GLN A 65 -14.59 1.03 1.95
C GLN A 65 -14.68 -0.06 3.02
N GLN A 66 -13.79 -1.05 2.99
CA GLN A 66 -13.75 -2.15 3.96
C GLN A 66 -13.18 -1.75 5.33
N TYR A 67 -12.25 -0.79 5.35
CA TYR A 67 -11.58 -0.32 6.57
C TYR A 67 -11.74 1.20 6.76
N PRO A 68 -12.97 1.72 6.96
CA PRO A 68 -13.24 3.15 7.06
C PRO A 68 -12.58 3.84 8.27
N GLN A 69 -12.10 3.06 9.24
CA GLN A 69 -11.33 3.52 10.39
C GLN A 69 -9.87 3.87 10.05
N LEU A 70 -9.33 3.38 8.93
CA LEU A 70 -7.97 3.67 8.47
C LEU A 70 -7.91 5.02 7.74
N LYS A 71 -6.75 5.66 7.80
CA LYS A 71 -6.42 6.80 6.95
C LYS A 71 -6.13 6.30 5.53
N PRO A 72 -6.46 7.08 4.48
CA PRO A 72 -6.18 6.68 3.10
C PRO A 72 -4.68 6.54 2.80
N THR A 73 -3.83 7.36 3.42
CA THR A 73 -2.38 7.33 3.22
C THR A 73 -1.76 6.12 3.90
N VAL A 74 -0.86 5.45 3.18
CA VAL A 74 -0.06 4.32 3.67
C VAL A 74 1.39 4.79 3.82
N LEU A 75 2.00 4.43 4.94
CA LEU A 75 3.38 4.70 5.26
C LEU A 75 4.25 3.57 4.72
N ILE A 76 5.29 3.92 3.96
CA ILE A 76 6.32 2.98 3.54
C ILE A 76 7.53 3.29 4.39
N ASN A 77 7.84 2.43 5.35
CA ASN A 77 9.00 2.60 6.23
C ASN A 77 10.23 1.91 5.69
N LYS A 78 10.06 0.85 4.87
CA LYS A 78 11.16 0.13 4.25
C LYS A 78 10.82 -0.38 2.86
N ALA A 79 11.70 -0.12 1.91
CA ALA A 79 11.72 -0.74 0.59
C ALA A 79 13.15 -1.07 0.16
N ILE A 80 13.31 -2.02 -0.76
CA ILE A 80 14.60 -2.34 -1.38
C ILE A 80 14.48 -2.10 -2.88
N LEU A 81 15.35 -1.24 -3.42
CA LEU A 81 15.43 -0.95 -4.84
C LEU A 81 16.60 -1.76 -5.40
N ASN A 82 16.31 -2.77 -6.22
CA ASN A 82 17.33 -3.57 -6.89
C ASN A 82 17.44 -3.13 -8.35
N LEU A 83 18.65 -2.87 -8.84
CA LEU A 83 18.96 -2.73 -10.26
C LEU A 83 19.34 -4.10 -10.81
N VAL A 84 18.62 -4.58 -11.83
CA VAL A 84 18.78 -5.90 -12.42
C VAL A 84 19.07 -5.76 -13.92
N ARG A 85 20.10 -6.46 -14.39
CA ARG A 85 20.43 -6.63 -15.80
C ARG A 85 20.31 -8.09 -16.16
N ASP A 86 19.47 -8.39 -17.14
CA ASP A 86 19.09 -9.77 -17.49
C ASP A 86 18.62 -10.52 -16.24
N THR A 87 19.38 -11.50 -15.76
CA THR A 87 19.08 -12.32 -14.58
C THR A 87 19.92 -11.96 -13.35
N ARG A 88 20.80 -10.96 -13.45
CA ARG A 88 21.78 -10.62 -12.40
C ARG A 88 21.43 -9.30 -11.73
N ARG A 89 21.53 -9.28 -10.40
CA ARG A 89 21.49 -8.03 -9.64
C ARG A 89 22.81 -7.28 -9.84
N VAL A 90 22.73 -6.07 -10.38
CA VAL A 90 23.86 -5.16 -10.59
C VAL A 90 24.17 -4.40 -9.31
N SER A 91 23.13 -3.85 -8.67
CA SER A 91 23.27 -3.05 -7.45
C SER A 91 21.94 -3.01 -6.69
N PHE A 92 21.94 -2.52 -5.45
CA PHE A 92 20.73 -2.28 -4.67
C PHE A 92 20.92 -1.15 -3.65
N VAL A 93 19.82 -0.53 -3.25
CA VAL A 93 19.76 0.46 -2.16
C VAL A 93 18.55 0.16 -1.28
N ASN A 94 18.71 0.29 0.03
CA ASN A 94 17.60 0.26 0.98
C ASN A 94 16.95 1.65 1.05
N TRP A 95 15.64 1.73 1.18
CA TRP A 95 14.92 2.99 1.26
C TRP A 95 14.01 3.02 2.49
N PRO A 96 13.93 4.14 3.23
CA PRO A 96 14.77 5.33 3.10
C PRO A 96 16.20 5.02 3.58
N SER A 97 17.22 5.58 2.93
CA SER A 97 18.62 5.53 3.40
C SER A 97 19.35 6.83 3.07
N ASP A 98 20.47 7.05 3.75
CA ASP A 98 21.40 8.15 3.44
C ASP A 98 22.07 7.99 2.07
N GLU A 99 22.17 6.76 1.56
CA GLU A 99 22.64 6.52 0.20
C GLU A 99 21.63 7.02 -0.83
N SER A 100 22.08 7.93 -1.68
CA SER A 100 21.25 8.49 -2.75
C SER A 100 20.91 7.43 -3.78
N VAL A 101 19.62 7.29 -4.11
CA VAL A 101 19.15 6.46 -5.24
C VAL A 101 19.85 6.81 -6.56
N ALA A 102 20.41 8.03 -6.68
CA ALA A 102 21.23 8.43 -7.82
C ALA A 102 22.44 7.50 -8.05
N SER A 103 22.96 6.81 -7.03
CA SER A 103 24.04 5.82 -7.17
C SER A 103 23.61 4.62 -8.03
N LEU A 104 22.33 4.22 -7.95
CA LEU A 104 21.77 3.18 -8.80
C LEU A 104 21.64 3.67 -10.24
N PHE A 105 21.16 4.88 -10.46
CA PHE A 105 21.00 5.44 -11.80
C PHE A 105 22.33 5.68 -12.51
N LYS A 106 23.42 5.98 -11.78
CA LYS A 106 24.78 6.04 -12.34
C LYS A 106 25.25 4.71 -12.95
N GLN A 107 24.73 3.58 -12.46
CA GLN A 107 25.08 2.24 -12.93
C GLN A 107 24.06 1.67 -13.92
N ALA A 108 22.88 2.28 -13.98
CA ALA A 108 21.78 1.85 -14.82
C ALA A 108 22.09 2.05 -16.31
N GLN A 109 21.75 1.04 -17.09
CA GLN A 109 21.80 1.08 -18.55
C GLN A 109 20.38 0.94 -19.12
N VAL A 110 20.17 1.45 -20.33
CA VAL A 110 18.90 1.27 -21.03
C VAL A 110 18.61 -0.22 -21.19
N GLY A 111 17.40 -0.64 -20.80
CA GLY A 111 17.01 -2.04 -20.77
C GLY A 111 17.17 -2.73 -19.41
N ASP A 112 17.95 -2.14 -18.48
CA ASP A 112 17.97 -2.61 -17.10
C ASP A 112 16.58 -2.47 -16.45
N ARG A 113 16.37 -3.18 -15.34
CA ARG A 113 15.11 -3.17 -14.61
C ARG A 113 15.35 -2.81 -13.16
N PHE A 114 14.55 -1.89 -12.65
CA PHE A 114 14.42 -1.68 -11.22
C PHE A 114 13.32 -2.60 -10.67
N LEU A 115 13.67 -3.37 -9.63
CA LEU A 115 12.72 -4.12 -8.81
C LEU A 115 12.63 -3.45 -7.45
N ILE A 116 11.46 -2.89 -7.14
CA ILE A 116 11.18 -2.18 -5.90
C ILE A 116 10.33 -3.08 -5.03
N GLN A 117 10.93 -3.63 -3.99
CA GLN A 117 10.27 -4.50 -3.02
C GLN A 117 9.90 -3.71 -1.78
N PHE A 118 8.62 -3.69 -1.42
CA PHE A 118 8.12 -3.03 -0.22
C PHE A 118 8.11 -4.03 0.94
N GLU A 119 8.89 -3.76 1.99
CA GLU A 119 9.14 -4.71 3.09
C GLU A 119 8.45 -4.32 4.40
N ASP A 120 8.39 -3.02 4.70
CA ASP A 120 7.73 -2.50 5.88
C ASP A 120 6.76 -1.40 5.48
N VAL A 121 5.48 -1.75 5.54
CA VAL A 121 4.37 -0.92 5.08
C VAL A 121 3.31 -0.92 6.16
N GLU A 122 2.85 0.28 6.51
CA GLU A 122 1.93 0.49 7.61
C GLU A 122 0.77 1.39 7.20
N SER A 123 -0.39 1.15 7.78
CA SER A 123 -1.51 2.08 7.77
C SER A 123 -1.68 2.67 9.15
N GLN A 124 -2.29 3.85 9.21
CA GLN A 124 -2.64 4.47 10.48
C GLN A 124 -4.16 4.58 10.57
N THR A 125 -4.72 4.24 11.71
CA THR A 125 -6.11 4.57 12.03
C THR A 125 -6.31 6.08 12.14
N LYS A 126 -7.54 6.55 12.02
CA LYS A 126 -7.90 7.96 12.27
C LYS A 126 -7.55 8.41 13.69
N GLY A 127 -7.56 7.48 14.66
CA GLY A 127 -7.15 7.70 16.05
C GLY A 127 -5.63 7.64 16.31
N GLY A 128 -4.81 7.41 15.28
CA GLY A 128 -3.35 7.47 15.38
C GLY A 128 -2.65 6.13 15.61
N VAL A 129 -3.40 5.05 15.92
CA VAL A 129 -2.86 3.69 16.05
C VAL A 129 -2.31 3.20 14.71
N VAL A 130 -1.10 2.66 14.73
CA VAL A 130 -0.41 2.11 13.56
C VAL A 130 -0.70 0.62 13.43
N GLN A 131 -0.93 0.17 12.20
CA GLN A 131 -1.18 -1.22 11.86
C GLN A 131 -0.35 -1.62 10.64
N LYS A 132 0.43 -2.70 10.79
CA LYS A 132 1.22 -3.27 9.70
C LYS A 132 0.34 -3.87 8.60
N ILE A 133 0.75 -3.67 7.35
CA ILE A 133 0.17 -4.30 6.17
C ILE A 133 1.13 -5.41 5.71
N ASP A 134 0.86 -6.66 6.09
CA ASP A 134 1.73 -7.81 5.76
C ASP A 134 1.58 -8.31 4.31
N ASN A 135 1.42 -7.42 3.34
CA ASN A 135 1.35 -7.78 1.94
C ASN A 135 2.57 -7.21 1.22
N SER A 136 3.57 -8.07 0.98
CA SER A 136 4.75 -7.68 0.22
C SER A 136 4.35 -7.43 -1.23
N LYS A 137 4.67 -6.24 -1.73
CA LYS A 137 4.46 -5.86 -3.13
C LYS A 137 5.82 -5.71 -3.78
N ILE A 138 5.93 -6.13 -5.04
CA ILE A 138 7.09 -5.86 -5.89
C ILE A 138 6.59 -5.09 -7.10
N VAL A 139 7.22 -3.95 -7.37
CA VAL A 139 6.98 -3.16 -8.59
C VAL A 139 8.22 -3.24 -9.46
N GLN A 140 8.03 -3.55 -10.74
CA GLN A 140 9.09 -3.54 -11.74
C GLN A 140 8.95 -2.31 -12.64
N VAL A 141 10.06 -1.62 -12.92
CA VAL A 141 10.12 -0.59 -13.95
C VAL A 141 11.38 -0.73 -14.80
N THR A 142 11.23 -0.55 -16.12
CA THR A 142 12.35 -0.68 -17.07
C THR A 142 13.03 0.66 -17.28
N VAL A 143 14.36 0.67 -17.34
CA VAL A 143 15.16 1.85 -17.65
C VAL A 143 15.07 2.15 -19.15
N LYS A 144 14.73 3.40 -19.48
CA LYS A 144 14.62 3.93 -20.83
C LYS A 144 15.60 5.08 -21.04
N LYS A 145 15.78 5.45 -22.31
CA LYS A 145 16.59 6.59 -22.71
C LYS A 145 16.06 7.88 -22.11
#